data_AF-A0A1M5XRH8-F1
#
_entry.id   AF-A0A1M5XRH8-F1
#
_cell.length_a   1.000
_cell.length_b   1.000
_cell.length_c   1.000
_cell.angle_alpha   90.00
_cell.angle_beta   90.00
_cell.angle_gamma   90.00
#
_symmetry.space_group_name_H-M   'P 1'
#
loop_
_entity.id
_entity.type
_entity.pdbx_description
1 polymer ?
#
loop_
_entity_poly.entity_id
_entity_poly.type
_entity_poly.pdbx_seq_one_letter_code
_entity_poly.pdbx_strand_id
1 'polypeptide(L)'
;MIDHLCAFSKKFVRLKSLFFIGTAAAFIVFGYVVLFTEGTDKDVYIIPSVVVALWSLVCSLLLSIFPYVPPKADKRQPVSERLKIRLARSAYHIGSWLFCVLSVAAAWLTIKLLSIWHADF
;
A
#
# COMPACT_ATOMS: atom_id res chain seq x y z
N MET A 1 -11.91 -2.83 12.80
CA MET A 1 -11.14 -2.71 11.54
C MET A 1 -9.73 -2.17 11.77
N ILE A 2 -9.56 -0.91 12.21
CA ILE A 2 -8.22 -0.32 12.44
C ILE A 2 -7.34 -1.11 13.43
N ASP A 3 -7.95 -1.74 14.44
CA ASP A 3 -7.22 -2.56 15.43
C ASP A 3 -6.64 -3.84 14.80
N HIS A 4 -7.35 -4.45 13.83
CA HIS A 4 -6.85 -5.62 13.09
C HIS A 4 -5.72 -5.25 12.13
N LEU A 5 -5.87 -4.14 11.39
CA LEU A 5 -4.83 -3.61 10.50
C LEU A 5 -3.57 -3.23 11.29
N CYS A 6 -3.73 -2.64 12.48
CA CYS A 6 -2.63 -2.35 13.38
C CYS A 6 -1.91 -3.61 13.88
N ALA A 7 -2.65 -4.62 14.35
CA ALA A 7 -2.07 -5.89 14.79
C ALA A 7 -1.31 -6.61 13.67
N PHE A 8 -1.92 -6.67 12.48
CA PHE A 8 -1.29 -7.25 11.30
C PHE A 8 -0.03 -6.47 10.92
N SER A 9 -0.15 -5.15 10.79
CA SER A 9 0.96 -4.30 10.38
C SER A 9 2.13 -4.32 11.37
N LYS A 10 1.88 -4.42 12.68
CA LYS A 10 2.96 -4.54 13.69
C LYS A 10 3.73 -5.86 13.54
N LYS A 11 3.05 -6.96 13.24
CA LYS A 11 3.68 -8.27 13.01
C LYS A 11 4.59 -8.25 11.78
N PHE A 12 4.16 -7.56 10.72
CA PHE A 12 4.86 -7.51 9.44
C PHE A 12 5.71 -6.24 9.23
N VAL A 13 5.88 -5.39 10.25
CA VAL A 13 6.61 -4.12 10.09
C VAL A 13 8.07 -4.31 9.66
N ARG A 14 8.67 -5.47 10.00
CA ARG A 14 10.04 -5.82 9.58
C ARG A 14 10.14 -6.07 8.07
N LEU A 15 9.05 -6.51 7.43
CA LEU A 15 8.97 -6.66 5.98
C LEU A 15 8.85 -5.32 5.25
N LYS A 16 8.65 -4.19 5.96
CA LYS A 16 8.58 -2.86 5.35
C LYS A 16 9.78 -2.57 4.44
N SER A 17 10.99 -2.92 4.89
CA SER A 17 12.21 -2.72 4.09
C SER A 17 12.14 -3.48 2.76
N LEU A 18 11.61 -4.71 2.77
CA LEU A 18 11.45 -5.52 1.58
C LEU A 18 10.46 -4.90 0.58
N PHE A 19 9.31 -4.40 1.05
CA PHE A 19 8.36 -3.70 0.17
C PHE A 19 8.87 -2.35 -0.35
N PHE A 20 9.71 -1.65 0.43
CA PHE A 20 10.40 -0.45 -0.05
C PHE A 20 11.41 -0.78 -1.15
N ILE A 21 12.20 -1.84 -0.97
CA ILE A 21 13.12 -2.34 -1.99
C ILE A 21 12.34 -2.78 -3.24
N GLY A 22 11.23 -3.50 -3.06
CA GLY A 22 10.34 -3.91 -4.16
C GLY A 22 9.78 -2.71 -4.93
N THR A 23 9.33 -1.68 -4.22
CA THR A 23 8.89 -0.42 -4.83
C THR A 23 10.01 0.23 -5.63
N ALA A 24 11.20 0.39 -5.03
CA ALA A 24 12.35 1.00 -5.70
C ALA A 24 12.77 0.20 -6.95
N ALA A 25 12.86 -1.12 -6.84
CA ALA A 25 13.17 -2.01 -7.95
C ALA A 25 12.12 -1.89 -9.08
N ALA A 26 10.84 -1.86 -8.74
CA ALA A 26 9.77 -1.71 -9.72
C ALA A 26 9.85 -0.35 -10.45
N PHE A 27 10.15 0.74 -9.75
CA PHE A 27 10.39 2.05 -10.36
C PHE A 27 11.63 2.08 -11.24
N ILE A 28 12.72 1.41 -10.85
CA ILE A 28 13.94 1.29 -11.66
C ILE A 28 13.63 0.53 -12.96
N VAL A 29 12.94 -0.61 -12.87
CA VAL A 29 12.54 -1.40 -14.04
C VAL A 29 11.59 -0.59 -14.92
N PHE A 30 10.57 0.04 -14.34
CA PHE A 30 9.66 0.90 -15.09
C PHE A 30 10.39 2.03 -15.81
N GLY A 31 11.29 2.74 -15.12
CA GLY A 31 12.10 3.80 -15.72
C GLY A 31 13.02 3.29 -16.83
N TYR A 32 13.66 2.13 -16.61
CA TYR A 32 14.51 1.49 -17.60
C TYR A 32 13.72 1.13 -18.87
N VAL A 33 12.58 0.47 -18.72
CA VAL A 33 11.73 0.05 -19.84
C VAL A 33 11.17 1.27 -20.59
N VAL A 34 10.72 2.30 -19.88
CA VAL A 34 10.20 3.52 -20.52
C VAL A 34 11.27 4.27 -21.32
N LEU A 35 12.51 4.36 -20.80
CA LEU A 35 13.58 5.16 -21.39
C LEU A 35 14.45 4.43 -22.42
N PHE A 36 14.63 3.11 -22.28
CA PHE A 36 15.64 2.35 -23.04
C PHE A 36 15.07 1.21 -23.90
N THR A 37 13.79 0.84 -23.74
CA THR A 37 13.18 -0.21 -24.57
C THR A 37 12.19 0.36 -25.58
N GLU A 38 12.28 -0.17 -26.80
CA GLU A 38 11.41 0.13 -27.94
C GLU A 38 10.81 -1.17 -28.47
N GLY A 39 9.60 -1.10 -29.04
CA GLY A 39 8.93 -2.26 -29.63
C GLY A 39 8.28 -3.21 -28.60
N THR A 40 8.03 -4.45 -29.03
CA THR A 40 7.17 -5.44 -28.33
C THR A 40 7.68 -5.82 -26.94
N ASP A 41 8.99 -5.82 -26.71
CA ASP A 41 9.58 -6.12 -25.39
C ASP A 41 9.20 -5.08 -24.32
N LYS A 42 8.85 -3.86 -24.73
CA LYS A 42 8.40 -2.79 -23.83
C LYS A 42 7.11 -3.18 -23.12
N ASP A 43 6.15 -3.74 -23.85
CA ASP A 43 4.82 -4.06 -23.32
C ASP A 43 4.86 -5.29 -22.40
N VAL A 44 5.79 -6.23 -22.66
CA VAL A 44 6.01 -7.43 -21.82
C VAL A 44 6.42 -7.08 -20.39
N TYR A 45 7.29 -6.07 -20.22
CA TYR A 45 7.87 -5.73 -18.91
C TYR A 45 7.20 -4.52 -18.22
N ILE A 46 6.52 -3.63 -18.97
CA ILE A 46 5.76 -2.52 -18.36
C ILE A 46 4.64 -3.04 -17.48
N ILE A 47 3.85 -4.00 -17.96
CA ILE A 47 2.65 -4.44 -17.24
C ILE A 47 3.00 -5.07 -15.87
N PRO A 48 3.92 -6.06 -15.80
CA PRO A 48 4.32 -6.64 -14.52
C PRO A 48 4.98 -5.63 -13.58
N SER A 49 5.82 -4.72 -14.09
CA SER A 49 6.49 -3.71 -13.25
C SER A 49 5.50 -2.75 -12.60
N VAL A 50 4.46 -2.33 -13.33
CA VAL A 50 3.37 -1.50 -12.79
C VAL A 50 2.58 -2.25 -11.72
N VAL A 51 2.24 -3.52 -11.95
CA VAL A 51 1.53 -4.34 -10.96
C VAL A 51 2.34 -4.51 -9.67
N VAL A 52 3.64 -4.80 -9.79
CA VAL A 52 4.55 -4.94 -8.64
C VAL A 52 4.70 -3.62 -7.89
N ALA A 53 4.84 -2.49 -8.61
CA ALA A 53 4.90 -1.17 -7.98
C ALA A 53 3.61 -0.84 -7.22
N LEU A 54 2.45 -1.10 -7.81
CA LEU A 54 1.15 -0.84 -7.24
C LEU A 54 0.95 -1.60 -5.92
N TRP A 55 1.21 -2.92 -5.91
CA TRP A 55 1.08 -3.73 -4.71
C TRP A 55 2.14 -3.41 -3.65
N SER A 56 3.37 -3.09 -4.07
CA SER A 56 4.43 -2.69 -3.15
C SER A 56 4.10 -1.37 -2.45
N LEU A 57 3.47 -0.42 -3.15
CA LEU A 57 2.99 0.83 -2.58
C LEU A 57 1.82 0.62 -1.61
N VAL A 58 0.82 -0.17 -1.98
CA VAL A 58 -0.32 -0.51 -1.11
C VAL A 58 0.17 -1.18 0.19
N CYS A 59 1.06 -2.16 0.08
CA CYS A 59 1.67 -2.83 1.23
C CYS A 59 2.54 -1.87 2.06
N SER A 60 3.29 -0.97 1.42
CA SER A 60 4.11 0.03 2.11
C SER A 60 3.27 1.03 2.89
N LEU A 61 2.12 1.45 2.35
CA LEU A 61 1.12 2.28 3.03
C LEU A 61 0.57 1.57 4.27
N LEU A 62 0.18 0.30 4.13
CA LEU A 62 -0.28 -0.52 5.25
C LEU A 62 0.76 -0.55 6.38
N LEU A 63 2.01 -0.86 6.04
CA LEU A 63 3.11 -1.04 6.99
C LEU A 63 3.69 0.26 7.55
N SER A 64 3.39 1.40 6.94
CA SER A 64 3.89 2.71 7.39
C SER A 64 2.88 3.47 8.23
N ILE A 65 1.58 3.29 7.99
CA ILE A 65 0.53 4.08 8.65
C ILE A 65 -0.03 3.31 9.85
N PHE A 66 -0.46 2.07 9.68
CA PHE A 66 -1.20 1.35 10.71
C PHE A 66 -0.42 0.84 11.94
N PRO A 67 0.93 0.72 11.97
CA PRO A 67 1.63 0.38 13.21
C PRO A 67 1.49 1.45 14.29
N TYR A 68 1.28 2.71 13.90
CA TYR A 68 1.29 3.88 14.76
C TYR A 68 -0.11 4.30 15.25
N VAL A 69 -1.12 3.44 15.06
CA VAL A 69 -2.48 3.69 15.57
C VAL A 69 -2.42 3.86 17.09
N PRO A 70 -2.92 5.00 17.63
CA PRO A 70 -2.83 5.27 19.05
C PRO A 70 -3.68 4.27 19.86
N PRO A 71 -3.18 3.86 21.05
CA PRO A 71 -3.92 2.98 21.95
C PRO A 71 -5.24 3.63 22.39
N LYS A 72 -6.20 2.79 22.83
CA LYS A 72 -7.49 3.27 23.34
C LYS A 72 -7.25 4.18 24.54
N ALA A 73 -7.97 5.30 24.61
CA ALA A 73 -7.86 6.25 25.71
C ALA A 73 -8.25 5.59 27.04
N ASP A 74 -7.43 5.77 28.07
CA ASP A 74 -7.69 5.24 29.41
C ASP A 74 -8.67 6.16 30.18
N LYS A 75 -9.50 5.56 31.04
CA LYS A 75 -10.44 6.26 31.93
C LYS A 75 -9.74 7.11 32.99
N ARG A 76 -8.40 7.03 33.11
CA ARG A 76 -7.58 7.86 34.00
C ARG A 76 -7.03 9.15 33.35
N GLN A 77 -7.10 9.27 32.02
CA GLN A 77 -6.55 10.44 31.31
C GLN A 77 -7.49 11.66 31.36
N PRO A 78 -6.97 12.91 31.30
CA PRO A 78 -7.78 14.12 31.22
C PRO A 78 -8.63 14.17 29.94
N VAL A 79 -9.77 14.85 29.99
CA VAL A 79 -10.78 14.88 28.90
C VAL A 79 -10.19 15.43 27.59
N SER A 80 -9.25 16.37 27.66
CA SER A 80 -8.54 16.92 26.51
C SER A 80 -7.67 15.88 25.78
N GLU A 81 -6.93 15.04 26.52
CA GLU A 81 -6.15 13.94 25.95
C GLU A 81 -7.05 12.88 25.32
N ARG A 82 -8.18 12.57 25.96
CA ARG A 82 -9.18 11.66 25.38
C ARG A 82 -9.72 12.18 24.05
N LEU A 83 -9.96 13.48 23.95
CA LEU A 83 -10.45 14.11 22.71
C LEU A 83 -9.39 14.03 21.60
N LYS A 84 -8.12 14.33 21.92
CA LYS A 84 -6.99 14.20 20.97
C LYS A 84 -6.84 12.77 20.46
N ILE A 85 -6.89 11.77 21.34
CA ILE A 85 -6.79 10.35 20.96
C ILE A 85 -7.96 9.94 20.07
N ARG A 86 -9.19 10.40 20.39
CA ARG A 86 -10.38 10.13 19.56
C ARG A 86 -10.26 10.75 18.17
N LEU A 87 -9.85 12.02 18.06
CA LEU A 87 -9.63 12.68 16.78
C LEU A 87 -8.56 11.98 15.94
N ALA A 88 -7.43 11.63 16.56
CA ALA A 88 -6.37 10.88 15.89
C ALA A 88 -6.89 9.54 15.36
N ARG A 89 -7.62 8.77 16.18
CA ARG A 89 -8.25 7.51 15.75
C ARG A 89 -9.27 7.70 14.63
N SER A 90 -10.04 8.78 14.62
CA SER A 90 -10.96 9.09 13.52
C SER A 90 -10.22 9.28 12.20
N ALA A 91 -9.07 9.96 12.20
CA ALA A 91 -8.23 10.08 11.00
C ALA A 91 -7.75 8.70 10.50
N TYR A 92 -7.38 7.79 11.41
CA TYR A 92 -7.02 6.41 11.04
C TYR A 92 -8.22 5.61 10.50
N HIS A 93 -9.45 5.89 10.93
CA HIS A 93 -10.64 5.28 10.33
C HIS A 93 -10.84 5.73 8.88
N ILE A 94 -10.67 7.02 8.59
CA ILE A 94 -10.71 7.56 7.22
C ILE A 94 -9.60 6.92 6.38
N GLY A 95 -8.37 6.88 6.91
CA GLY A 95 -7.24 6.22 6.25
C GLY A 95 -7.48 4.73 5.99
N SER A 96 -8.18 4.03 6.89
CA SER A 96 -8.57 2.63 6.72
C SER A 96 -9.56 2.43 5.57
N TRP A 97 -10.55 3.30 5.44
CA TRP A 97 -11.48 3.28 4.32
C TRP A 97 -10.77 3.57 3.01
N LEU A 98 -9.91 4.59 2.99
CA LEU A 98 -9.11 4.95 1.82
C LEU A 98 -8.19 3.78 1.41
N PHE A 99 -7.55 3.11 2.36
CA PHE A 99 -6.74 1.92 2.11
C PHE A 99 -7.56 0.77 1.48
N CYS A 100 -8.78 0.52 1.97
CA CYS A 100 -9.67 -0.47 1.37
C CYS A 100 -10.03 -0.11 -0.08
N VAL A 101 -10.40 1.14 -0.35
CA VAL A 101 -10.70 1.62 -1.70
C VAL A 101 -9.49 1.48 -2.61
N LEU A 102 -8.30 1.89 -2.16
CA LEU A 102 -7.05 1.74 -2.89
C LEU A 102 -6.73 0.27 -3.18
N SER A 103 -6.95 -0.63 -2.23
CA SER A 103 -6.69 -2.07 -2.42
C SER A 103 -7.65 -2.68 -3.44
N VAL A 104 -8.93 -2.30 -3.41
CA VAL A 104 -9.92 -2.75 -4.40
C VAL A 104 -9.59 -2.20 -5.78
N ALA A 105 -9.24 -0.91 -5.88
CA ALA A 105 -8.81 -0.30 -7.14
C ALA A 105 -7.54 -0.97 -7.68
N ALA A 106 -6.58 -1.30 -6.80
CA ALA A 106 -5.37 -2.00 -7.18
C ALA A 106 -5.64 -3.43 -7.69
N ALA A 107 -6.53 -4.16 -7.03
CA ALA A 107 -6.96 -5.48 -7.48
C ALA A 107 -7.67 -5.42 -8.84
N TRP A 108 -8.58 -4.47 -9.03
CA TRP A 108 -9.26 -4.24 -10.29
C TRP A 108 -8.29 -3.91 -11.43
N LEU A 109 -7.36 -2.98 -11.19
CA LEU A 109 -6.31 -2.63 -12.15
C LEU A 109 -5.41 -3.81 -12.48
N THR A 110 -5.04 -4.61 -11.47
CA THR A 110 -4.23 -5.82 -11.66
C THR A 110 -4.93 -6.81 -12.58
N ILE A 111 -6.23 -7.07 -12.37
CA ILE A 111 -7.02 -7.97 -13.23
C ILE A 111 -7.08 -7.44 -14.66
N LYS A 112 -7.37 -6.14 -14.82
CA LYS A 112 -7.40 -5.47 -16.14
C LYS A 112 -6.06 -5.59 -16.87
N LEU A 113 -4.97 -5.29 -16.18
CA LEU A 113 -3.61 -5.30 -16.73
C LEU A 113 -3.16 -6.71 -17.10
N LEU A 114 -3.35 -7.69 -16.20
CA LEU A 114 -3.00 -9.09 -16.48
C LEU A 114 -3.86 -9.70 -17.58
N SER A 115 -5.14 -9.31 -17.68
CA SER A 115 -6.01 -9.76 -18.76
C SER A 115 -5.54 -9.26 -20.13
N ILE A 116 -5.03 -8.04 -20.22
CA ILE A 116 -4.46 -7.50 -21.46
C ILE A 116 -3.14 -8.22 -21.77
N TRP A 117 -2.27 -8.34 -20.77
CA TRP A 117 -0.99 -9.02 -20.91
C TRP A 117 -1.13 -10.47 -21.40
N HIS A 118 -2.09 -11.23 -20.86
CA HIS A 118 -2.36 -12.61 -21.29
C HIS A 118 -3.11 -12.70 -22.63
N ALA A 119 -3.74 -11.62 -23.09
CA ALA A 119 -4.37 -11.59 -24.42
C ALA A 119 -3.34 -11.31 -25.53
N ASP A 120 -2.32 -10.52 -25.22
CA ASP A 120 -1.29 -10.06 -26.16
C ASP A 120 -0.01 -10.92 -26.15
N PHE A 121 0.23 -11.71 -25.09
CA PHE A 121 1.41 -12.57 -24.90
C PHE A 121 1.04 -13.98 -24.40
#